data_AF-A0A1C5NL98-F1
#
_entry.id   AF-A0A1C5NL98-F1
#
_cell.length_a   1.000
_cell.length_b   1.000
_cell.length_c   1.000
_cell.angle_alpha   90.00
_cell.angle_beta   90.00
_cell.angle_gamma   90.00
#
_symmetry.space_group_name_H-M   'P 1'
#
loop_
_entity.id
_entity.type
_entity.pdbx_description
1 polymer ?
#
loop_
_entity_poly.entity_id
_entity_poly.type
_entity_poly.pdbx_seq_one_letter_code
_entity_poly.pdbx_strand_id
1 'polypeptide(L)' 'MKPIKTRISITLDSDILEMIKELAEDDDRSVSQYINIVLKDWITKETGVKSNLSSK' A
#
# COMPACT_ATOMS: atom_id res chain seq x y z
N MET A 1 -18.61 5.91 -13.26
CA MET A 1 -17.77 6.16 -12.06
C MET A 1 -16.37 5.68 -12.39
N LYS A 2 -15.35 6.55 -12.34
CA LYS A 2 -13.97 6.12 -12.64
C LYS A 2 -13.55 5.07 -11.59
N PRO A 3 -12.86 3.98 -11.95
CA PRO A 3 -12.40 3.00 -10.98
C PRO A 3 -11.50 3.69 -9.94
N ILE A 4 -11.84 3.52 -8.66
CA ILE A 4 -11.16 4.16 -7.52
C ILE A 4 -9.74 3.61 -7.34
N LYS A 5 -9.47 2.40 -7.86
CA LYS A 5 -8.18 1.73 -7.81
C LYS A 5 -7.87 1.07 -9.14
N THR A 6 -6.63 1.20 -9.61
CA THR A 6 -6.11 0.49 -10.78
C THR A 6 -5.34 -0.74 -10.31
N ARG A 7 -5.61 -1.92 -10.88
CA ARG A 7 -4.80 -3.12 -10.63
C ARG A 7 -3.48 -3.00 -11.37
N ILE A 8 -2.38 -3.20 -10.67
CA ILE A 8 -1.03 -3.29 -11.24
C ILE A 8 -0.43 -4.65 -10.91
N SER A 9 0.51 -5.09 -11.73
CA SER A 9 1.39 -6.24 -11.43
C SER A 9 2.76 -5.70 -11.07
N ILE A 10 3.30 -6.14 -9.94
CA ILE A 10 4.64 -5.80 -9.48
C ILE A 10 5.37 -7.08 -9.13
N THR A 11 6.69 -7.09 -9.31
CA THR A 11 7.57 -8.17 -8.86
C THR A 11 8.26 -7.71 -7.59
N LEU A 12 8.24 -8.55 -6.56
CA LEU A 12 8.89 -8.34 -5.27
C LEU A 12 9.78 -9.55 -4.98
N ASP A 13 10.87 -9.33 -4.26
CA ASP A 13 11.67 -10.42 -3.74
C ASP A 13 10.84 -11.25 -2.74
N SER A 14 11.13 -12.55 -2.66
CA SER A 14 10.28 -13.49 -1.93
C SER A 14 10.28 -13.23 -0.42
N ASP A 15 11.43 -12.86 0.13
CA ASP A 15 11.63 -12.49 1.53
C ASP A 15 10.87 -11.20 1.90
N ILE A 16 10.88 -10.21 1.01
CA ILE A 16 10.11 -8.97 1.17
C ILE A 16 8.61 -9.29 1.18
N LEU A 17 8.13 -10.16 0.28
CA LEU A 17 6.72 -10.52 0.21
C LEU A 17 6.26 -11.29 1.47
N GLU A 18 7.10 -12.16 2.03
CA GLU A 18 6.80 -12.86 3.29
C GLU A 18 6.68 -11.89 4.46
N MET A 19 7.64 -10.97 4.62
CA MET A 19 7.59 -9.96 5.67
C MET A 19 6.35 -9.07 5.56
N ILE A 20 6.00 -8.64 4.34
CA ILE A 20 4.79 -7.83 4.12
C ILE A 20 3.51 -8.60 4.48
N LYS A 21 3.47 -9.92 4.24
CA LYS A 21 2.31 -10.74 4.62
C LYS A 21 2.16 -10.81 6.14
N GLU A 22 3.24 -11.07 6.86
CA GLU A 22 3.23 -11.09 8.33
C GLU A 22 2.76 -9.76 8.91
N LEU A 23 3.34 -8.64 8.43
CA LEU A 23 2.94 -7.30 8.86
C LEU A 23 1.49 -6.95 8.52
N ALA A 24 0.98 -7.44 7.39
CA ALA A 24 -0.41 -7.23 6.99
C ALA A 24 -1.39 -8.06 7.82
N GLU A 25 -1.01 -9.29 8.17
CA GLU A 25 -1.78 -10.17 9.06
C GLU A 25 -1.86 -9.61 10.49
N ASP A 26 -0.74 -9.11 11.02
CA ASP A 26 -0.68 -8.44 12.33
C ASP A 26 -1.60 -7.20 12.40
N ASP A 27 -1.76 -6.49 11.27
CA ASP A 27 -2.62 -5.31 11.12
C ASP A 27 -4.08 -5.63 10.77
N ASP A 28 -4.46 -6.92 10.63
CA ASP A 28 -5.77 -7.41 10.14
C ASP A 28 -6.16 -6.81 8.77
N ARG A 29 -5.22 -6.84 7.81
CA ARG A 29 -5.37 -6.24 6.47
C ARG A 29 -4.87 -7.14 5.36
N SER A 30 -5.39 -6.90 4.15
CA SER A 30 -4.81 -7.52 2.95
C SER A 30 -3.43 -6.92 2.61
N VAL A 31 -2.54 -7.74 2.06
CA VAL A 31 -1.22 -7.35 1.53
C VAL A 31 -1.31 -6.09 0.65
N SER A 32 -2.25 -6.07 -0.30
CA SER A 32 -2.45 -4.93 -1.21
C SER A 32 -2.84 -3.65 -0.46
N GLN A 33 -3.60 -3.76 0.63
CA GLN A 33 -3.99 -2.62 1.44
C GLN A 33 -2.81 -2.12 2.29
N TYR A 34 -2.04 -3.04 2.86
CA TYR A 34 -0.83 -2.72 3.63
C TYR A 34 0.19 -1.97 2.76
N ILE A 35 0.54 -2.53 1.59
CA ILE A 35 1.43 -1.90 0.61
C ILE A 35 0.94 -0.48 0.27
N ASN A 36 -0.35 -0.32 0.04
CA ASN A 36 -0.92 0.99 -0.31
C ASN A 36 -0.82 2.03 0.82
N ILE A 37 -0.89 1.62 2.09
CA ILE A 37 -0.70 2.52 3.24
C ILE A 37 0.77 2.94 3.33
N VAL A 38 1.69 1.97 3.26
CA VAL A 38 3.13 2.23 3.31
C VAL A 38 3.57 3.15 2.18
N LEU A 39 3.12 2.89 0.95
CA LEU A 39 3.44 3.75 -0.20
C LEU A 39 2.87 5.17 -0.04
N LYS A 40 1.65 5.33 0.49
CA LYS A 40 1.08 6.66 0.74
C LYS A 40 1.87 7.44 1.77
N ASP A 41 2.28 6.78 2.85
CA ASP A 41 3.10 7.39 3.89
C ASP A 41 4.47 7.80 3.33
N TRP A 42 5.12 6.91 2.58
CA TRP A 42 6.39 7.21 1.92
C TRP A 42 6.28 8.39 0.93
N ILE A 43 5.28 8.39 0.04
CA ILE A 43 5.06 9.52 -0.90
C ILE A 43 4.79 10.81 -0.13
N THR A 44 4.01 10.78 0.95
CA THR A 44 3.71 11.97 1.76
C THR A 44 4.97 12.52 2.42
N LYS A 45 5.84 11.65 2.93
CA LYS A 45 7.14 12.02 3.51
C LYS A 45 8.08 12.63 2.46
N GLU A 46 8.15 12.03 1.27
CA GLU A 46 9.06 12.46 0.21
C GLU A 46 8.60 13.77 -0.47
N THR A 47 7.29 13.93 -0.69
CA THR A 47 6.74 15.06 -1.46
C THR A 47 6.18 16.18 -0.60
N GLY A 48 5.97 15.95 0.70
CA GLY A 48 5.27 16.88 1.60
C GLY A 48 3.78 17.07 1.29
N VAL A 49 3.25 16.38 0.27
CA VAL A 49 1.84 16.47 -0.13
C VAL A 49 1.04 15.48 0.73
N LYS A 50 0.12 15.98 1.55
CA LYS A 50 -0.87 15.12 2.21
C LYS A 50 -1.73 14.47 1.13
N SER A 51 -1.51 13.18 0.89
CA SER A 51 -2.33 12.46 -0.07
C SER A 51 -3.77 12.39 0.45
N ASN A 52 -4.72 13.08 -0.21
CA ASN A 52 -6.15 13.06 0.11
C ASN A 52 -6.82 11.69 -0.17
N LEU A 53 -6.07 10.60 -0.14
CA LEU A 53 -6.46 9.28 -0.65
C LEU A 53 -7.22 8.42 0.37
N SER A 54 -7.88 9.03 1.36
CA SER A 54 -8.66 8.30 2.40
C SER A 54 -10.15 8.63 2.43
N SER A 55 -10.71 9.28 1.41
CA SER A 55 -12.16 9.55 1.40
C SER A 55 -12.75 9.46 0.00
N LYS A 56 -13.13 8.25 -0.40
CA LYS A 56 -14.37 7.93 -1.10
C LYS A 56 -14.56 6.42 -1.21
#